data_AF-A0A3B9W6N2-F1
#
_entry.id   AF-A0A3B9W6N2-F1
#
_cell.length_a   1.000
_cell.length_b   1.000
_cell.length_c   1.000
_cell.angle_alpha   90.00
_cell.angle_beta   90.00
_cell.angle_gamma   90.00
#
_symmetry.space_group_name_H-M   'P 1'
#
loop_
_entity.id
_entity.type
_entity.pdbx_description
1 polymer ?
#
loop_
_entity_poly.entity_id
_entity_poly.type
_entity_poly.pdbx_seq_one_letter_code
_entity_poly.pdbx_strand_id
1 'polypeptide(L)'
;MTNIPQPFFFTTYARTLISDWQPVKRWIQEHTVSALKEQHQQPPESTAELISEAQLDEITSGPYHPFLKNTYIAYAKLVYARQQYRMFSDDTFKEFAASHENKLTDKEMETLSNFNFTELQKDLTALFKDSHESWDTVIRQWQQAIIQPLMQHQLTEREIEEFTAFDPLNEILNRFNDLNLDTPKYKKKAMNFSEYLKLKTFLLLYSALSRQHIPHTQTDLTAAIKPLKSLFSQIQQQDKELHQQQASEYEAIVKPLDFIKMV
;
A
#
# COMPACT_ATOMS: atom_id res chain seq x y z
N MET A 1 -4.41 -31.03 -4.77
CA MET A 1 -3.95 -29.70 -5.19
C MET A 1 -5.15 -28.77 -5.13
N THR A 2 -5.34 -28.09 -4.01
CA THR A 2 -6.37 -27.08 -3.85
C THR A 2 -5.90 -25.81 -4.55
N ASN A 3 -6.55 -25.44 -5.66
CA ASN A 3 -6.40 -24.13 -6.27
C ASN A 3 -6.85 -23.10 -5.23
N ILE A 4 -5.89 -22.57 -4.47
CA ILE A 4 -6.10 -21.36 -3.68
C ILE A 4 -6.22 -20.26 -4.73
N PRO A 5 -7.38 -19.59 -4.87
CA PRO A 5 -7.50 -18.50 -5.81
C PRO A 5 -6.43 -17.46 -5.47
N GLN A 6 -5.49 -17.27 -6.39
CA GLN A 6 -4.53 -16.19 -6.23
C GLN A 6 -5.33 -14.88 -6.20
N PRO A 7 -5.11 -14.00 -5.20
CA PRO A 7 -5.74 -12.70 -5.19
C PRO A 7 -5.45 -12.00 -6.51
N PHE A 8 -6.43 -11.32 -7.08
CA PHE A 8 -6.36 -10.60 -8.36
C PHE A 8 -5.04 -9.82 -8.57
N PHE A 9 -4.47 -9.26 -7.50
CA PHE A 9 -3.18 -8.54 -7.47
C PHE A 9 -1.95 -9.36 -7.88
N PHE A 10 -2.00 -10.69 -7.87
CA PHE A 10 -0.86 -11.56 -8.19
C PHE A 10 -0.84 -12.06 -9.65
N THR A 11 -1.79 -11.61 -10.48
CA THR A 11 -1.81 -11.97 -11.90
C THR A 11 -0.88 -11.09 -12.73
N THR A 12 -0.29 -11.63 -13.81
CA THR A 12 0.51 -10.85 -14.78
C THR A 12 -0.27 -9.63 -15.31
N TYR A 13 -1.59 -9.77 -15.46
CA TYR A 13 -2.48 -8.69 -15.87
C TYR A 13 -2.49 -7.52 -14.87
N ALA A 14 -2.60 -7.81 -13.57
CA ALA A 14 -2.51 -6.78 -12.54
C ALA A 14 -1.15 -6.09 -12.59
N ARG A 15 -0.04 -6.83 -12.77
CA ARG A 15 1.31 -6.24 -12.87
C ARG A 15 1.45 -5.25 -14.02
N THR A 16 0.94 -5.61 -15.20
CA THR A 16 0.95 -4.72 -16.36
C THR A 16 0.11 -3.48 -16.09
N LEU A 17 -1.14 -3.67 -15.62
CA LEU A 17 -2.07 -2.57 -15.34
C LEU A 17 -1.51 -1.59 -14.32
N ILE A 18 -0.91 -2.11 -13.26
CA ILE A 18 -0.21 -1.33 -12.23
C ILE A 18 0.97 -0.55 -12.85
N SER A 19 1.78 -1.21 -13.67
CA SER A 19 2.99 -0.63 -14.26
C SER A 19 2.68 0.45 -15.31
N ASP A 20 1.53 0.36 -15.97
CA ASP A 20 1.04 1.36 -16.93
C ASP A 20 0.67 2.69 -16.26
N TRP A 21 0.24 2.65 -14.99
CA TRP A 21 -0.08 3.86 -14.24
C TRP A 21 1.16 4.45 -13.56
N GLN A 22 1.92 5.24 -14.33
CA GLN A 22 3.22 5.79 -13.94
C GLN A 22 3.29 6.42 -12.53
N PRO A 23 2.33 7.24 -12.07
CA PRO A 23 2.34 7.78 -10.71
C PRO A 23 2.40 6.71 -9.63
N VAL A 24 1.58 5.65 -9.75
CA VAL A 24 1.53 4.58 -8.75
C VAL A 24 2.75 3.67 -8.87
N LYS A 25 3.23 3.41 -10.10
CA LYS A 25 4.48 2.67 -10.32
C LYS A 25 5.66 3.33 -9.61
N ARG A 26 5.86 4.65 -9.80
CA ARG A 26 6.95 5.40 -9.15
C ARG A 26 6.80 5.36 -7.64
N TRP A 27 5.58 5.57 -7.15
CA TRP A 27 5.29 5.50 -5.73
C TRP A 27 5.67 4.13 -5.13
N ILE A 28 5.33 3.03 -5.78
CA ILE A 28 5.74 1.68 -5.33
C ILE A 28 7.25 1.55 -5.31
N GLN A 29 7.94 2.03 -6.34
CA GLN A 29 9.40 1.97 -6.39
C GLN A 29 10.03 2.71 -5.21
N GLU A 30 9.52 3.90 -4.87
CA GLU A 30 9.95 4.68 -3.70
C GLU A 30 9.59 3.99 -2.37
N HIS A 31 8.45 3.30 -2.30
CA HIS A 31 7.92 2.68 -1.07
C HIS A 31 8.21 1.17 -0.97
N THR A 32 9.19 0.67 -1.72
CA THR A 32 9.67 -0.74 -1.63
C THR A 32 11.18 -0.84 -1.54
N VAL A 33 11.88 0.30 -1.59
CA VAL A 33 13.31 0.38 -1.31
C VAL A 33 13.46 0.92 0.11
N SER A 34 14.34 0.32 0.91
CA SER A 34 14.69 0.92 2.21
C SER A 34 15.38 2.25 1.98
N ALA A 35 14.92 3.29 2.68
CA ALA A 35 15.53 4.62 2.64
C ALA A 35 17.03 4.60 3.01
N LEU A 36 17.45 3.63 3.84
CA LEU A 36 18.86 3.44 4.21
C LEU A 36 19.70 2.84 3.07
N LYS A 37 19.08 2.04 2.20
CA LYS A 37 19.73 1.48 0.99
C LYS A 37 19.79 2.48 -0.16
N GLU A 38 18.82 3.40 -0.27
CA GLU A 38 18.86 4.49 -1.26
C GLU A 38 20.08 5.40 -1.09
N GLN A 39 20.51 5.65 0.15
CA GLN A 39 21.72 6.44 0.42
C GLN A 39 23.02 5.81 -0.09
N HIS A 40 23.03 4.49 -0.38
CA HIS A 40 24.22 3.72 -0.72
C HIS A 40 24.21 3.16 -2.15
N GLN A 41 23.12 3.35 -2.91
CA GLN A 41 23.00 2.86 -4.28
C GLN A 41 23.14 4.01 -5.29
N GLN A 42 23.98 3.80 -6.30
CA GLN A 42 23.93 4.61 -7.53
C GLN A 42 22.52 4.50 -8.13
N PRO A 43 21.99 5.58 -8.75
CA PRO A 43 20.66 5.57 -9.34
C PRO A 43 20.54 4.36 -10.27
N PRO A 44 19.48 3.55 -10.16
CA PRO A 44 19.38 2.31 -10.90
C PRO A 44 19.47 2.59 -12.41
N GLU A 45 20.52 2.05 -13.05
CA GLU A 45 20.58 1.98 -14.50
C GLU A 45 19.46 1.05 -14.99
N SER A 46 18.58 1.62 -15.80
CA SER A 46 17.29 1.06 -16.25
C SER A 46 16.15 1.15 -15.22
N THR A 47 15.23 2.06 -15.49
CA THR A 47 13.87 2.03 -14.94
C THR A 47 13.20 0.76 -15.44
N ALA A 48 13.20 -0.31 -14.64
CA ALA A 48 12.51 -1.55 -14.98
C ALA A 48 11.11 -1.24 -15.53
N GLU A 49 10.76 -1.78 -16.71
CA GLU A 49 9.48 -1.49 -17.37
C GLU A 49 8.28 -1.95 -16.54
N LEU A 50 8.44 -3.04 -15.78
CA LEU A 50 7.42 -3.62 -14.92
C LEU A 50 7.86 -3.66 -13.45
N ILE A 51 6.89 -3.58 -12.53
CA ILE A 51 7.11 -3.80 -11.09
C ILE A 51 7.50 -5.27 -10.85
N SER A 52 8.51 -5.49 -10.00
CA SER A 52 8.98 -6.85 -9.66
C SER A 52 8.01 -7.58 -8.71
N GLU A 53 8.12 -8.90 -8.63
CA GLU A 53 7.29 -9.69 -7.70
C GLU A 53 7.56 -9.34 -6.24
N ALA A 54 8.83 -9.11 -5.89
CA ALA A 54 9.21 -8.69 -4.53
C ALA A 54 8.56 -7.35 -4.15
N GLN A 55 8.49 -6.39 -5.08
CA GLN A 55 7.82 -5.11 -4.84
C GLN A 55 6.31 -5.28 -4.66
N LEU A 56 5.68 -6.18 -5.42
CA LEU A 56 4.26 -6.49 -5.28
C LEU A 56 3.95 -7.22 -3.98
N ASP A 57 4.79 -8.18 -3.59
CA ASP A 57 4.64 -8.91 -2.33
C ASP A 57 4.75 -7.94 -1.15
N GLU A 58 5.73 -7.03 -1.18
CA GLU A 58 5.92 -6.01 -0.16
C GLU A 58 4.69 -5.12 0.00
N ILE A 59 4.21 -4.53 -1.10
CA ILE A 59 3.05 -3.64 -1.03
C ILE A 59 1.73 -4.36 -0.74
N THR A 60 1.61 -5.66 -1.06
CA THR A 60 0.38 -6.42 -0.82
C THR A 60 0.32 -7.10 0.54
N SER A 61 1.47 -7.22 1.23
CA SER A 61 1.57 -7.77 2.58
C SER A 61 1.85 -6.71 3.65
N GLY A 62 2.41 -5.56 3.26
CA GLY A 62 2.76 -4.45 4.13
C GLY A 62 1.61 -3.51 4.49
N PRO A 63 1.90 -2.47 5.30
CA PRO A 63 0.89 -1.55 5.85
C PRO A 63 0.15 -0.72 4.79
N TYR A 64 0.76 -0.50 3.63
CA TYR A 64 0.14 0.21 2.50
C TYR A 64 -0.80 -0.65 1.64
N HIS A 65 -0.97 -1.94 1.95
CA HIS A 65 -1.83 -2.82 1.16
C HIS A 65 -3.23 -2.26 0.89
N PRO A 66 -3.98 -1.76 1.90
CA PRO A 66 -5.34 -1.33 1.63
C PRO A 66 -5.37 0.04 0.90
N PHE A 67 -4.36 0.89 1.10
CA PHE A 67 -4.18 2.14 0.34
C PHE A 67 -4.07 1.87 -1.17
N LEU A 68 -3.19 0.94 -1.55
CA LEU A 68 -3.03 0.56 -2.95
C LEU A 68 -4.22 -0.23 -3.47
N LYS A 69 -4.80 -1.12 -2.66
CA LYS A 69 -5.97 -1.90 -3.07
C LYS A 69 -7.12 -1.00 -3.54
N ASN A 70 -7.45 0.03 -2.76
CA ASN A 70 -8.52 0.98 -3.09
C ASN A 70 -8.21 1.74 -4.39
N THR A 71 -6.99 2.27 -4.48
CA THR A 71 -6.45 2.96 -5.65
C THR A 71 -6.58 2.10 -6.93
N TYR A 72 -6.19 0.83 -6.84
CA TYR A 72 -6.20 -0.06 -8.00
C TYR A 72 -7.58 -0.54 -8.41
N ILE A 73 -8.49 -0.77 -7.46
CA ILE A 73 -9.87 -1.15 -7.80
C ILE A 73 -10.51 -0.08 -8.68
N ALA A 74 -10.33 1.20 -8.34
CA ALA A 74 -10.86 2.32 -9.11
C ALA A 74 -10.21 2.43 -10.50
N TYR A 75 -8.87 2.32 -10.57
CA TYR A 75 -8.17 2.40 -11.84
C TYR A 75 -8.43 1.21 -12.76
N ALA A 76 -8.50 -0.01 -12.21
CA ALA A 76 -8.85 -1.20 -12.97
C ALA A 76 -10.25 -1.06 -13.60
N LYS A 77 -11.21 -0.51 -12.86
CA LYS A 77 -12.55 -0.22 -13.36
C LYS A 77 -12.54 0.77 -14.53
N LEU A 78 -11.75 1.83 -14.43
CA LEU A 78 -11.54 2.79 -15.53
C LEU A 78 -10.94 2.12 -16.77
N VAL A 79 -9.85 1.36 -16.61
CA VAL A 79 -9.15 0.68 -17.72
C VAL A 79 -10.07 -0.32 -18.39
N TYR A 80 -10.79 -1.12 -17.60
CA TYR A 80 -11.73 -2.11 -18.12
C TYR A 80 -12.91 -1.46 -18.85
N ALA A 81 -13.46 -0.36 -18.33
CA ALA A 81 -14.49 0.43 -19.03
C ALA A 81 -13.99 0.95 -20.39
N ARG A 82 -12.76 1.48 -20.43
CA ARG A 82 -12.12 1.95 -21.67
C ARG A 82 -11.91 0.80 -22.67
N GLN A 83 -11.51 -0.36 -22.20
CA GLN A 83 -11.32 -1.56 -23.03
C GLN A 83 -12.65 -2.06 -23.60
N GLN A 84 -13.69 -2.17 -22.76
CA GLN A 84 -15.02 -2.57 -23.21
C GLN A 84 -15.58 -1.60 -24.25
N TYR A 85 -15.47 -0.29 -24.01
CA TYR A 85 -15.91 0.71 -24.98
C TYR A 85 -15.25 0.49 -26.34
N ARG A 86 -13.90 0.37 -26.38
CA ARG A 86 -13.15 0.10 -27.63
C ARG A 86 -13.60 -1.19 -28.30
N MET A 87 -13.75 -2.26 -27.53
CA MET A 87 -14.13 -3.58 -28.05
C MET A 87 -15.53 -3.58 -28.70
N PHE A 88 -16.47 -2.79 -28.17
CA PHE A 88 -17.84 -2.71 -28.70
C PHE A 88 -18.05 -1.56 -29.70
N SER A 89 -17.13 -0.60 -29.80
CA SER A 89 -17.20 0.52 -30.75
C SER A 89 -16.33 0.37 -32.00
N ASP A 90 -15.27 -0.43 -31.93
CA ASP A 90 -14.30 -0.61 -33.03
C ASP A 90 -14.77 -1.72 -33.99
N ASP A 91 -14.87 -1.38 -35.28
CA ASP A 91 -15.31 -2.30 -36.33
C ASP A 91 -14.44 -3.56 -36.43
N THR A 92 -13.17 -3.49 -35.98
CA THR A 92 -12.24 -4.63 -35.94
C THR A 92 -12.75 -5.76 -35.03
N PHE A 93 -13.49 -5.44 -33.97
CA PHE A 93 -13.97 -6.40 -32.99
C PHE A 93 -15.46 -6.73 -33.14
N LYS A 94 -16.11 -6.28 -34.22
CA LYS A 94 -17.56 -6.34 -34.40
C LYS A 94 -18.16 -7.74 -34.32
N GLU A 95 -17.47 -8.75 -34.87
CA GLU A 95 -17.89 -10.16 -34.79
C GLU A 95 -17.81 -10.70 -33.35
N PHE A 96 -16.73 -10.39 -32.63
CA PHE A 96 -16.55 -10.77 -31.24
C PHE A 96 -17.56 -10.07 -30.31
N ALA A 97 -17.75 -8.77 -30.54
CA ALA A 97 -18.70 -7.91 -29.83
C ALA A 97 -20.14 -8.39 -29.94
N ALA A 98 -20.52 -8.97 -31.09
CA ALA A 98 -21.87 -9.46 -31.33
C ALA A 98 -22.23 -10.70 -30.48
N SER A 99 -21.25 -11.54 -30.14
CA SER A 99 -21.45 -12.81 -29.43
C SER A 99 -20.95 -12.81 -27.98
N HIS A 100 -20.44 -11.70 -27.46
CA HIS A 100 -19.84 -11.65 -26.13
C HIS A 100 -20.89 -11.61 -25.01
N GLU A 101 -20.74 -12.45 -23.97
CA GLU A 101 -21.73 -12.60 -22.88
C GLU A 101 -21.91 -11.32 -22.04
N ASN A 102 -20.89 -10.46 -21.97
CA ASN A 102 -20.90 -9.19 -21.22
C ASN A 102 -21.09 -7.97 -22.13
N LYS A 103 -21.93 -8.08 -23.15
CA LYS A 103 -22.21 -6.97 -24.06
C LYS A 103 -22.90 -5.80 -23.33
N LEU A 104 -22.38 -4.59 -23.55
CA LEU A 104 -22.99 -3.36 -23.05
C LEU A 104 -24.28 -3.04 -23.80
N THR A 105 -25.28 -2.53 -23.08
CA THR A 105 -26.51 -1.99 -23.66
C THR A 105 -26.23 -0.68 -24.41
N ASP A 106 -27.11 -0.29 -25.34
CA ASP A 106 -26.94 0.96 -26.09
C ASP A 106 -26.83 2.19 -25.17
N LYS A 107 -27.60 2.19 -24.06
CA LYS A 107 -27.54 3.25 -23.04
C LYS A 107 -26.20 3.30 -22.31
N GLU A 108 -25.62 2.14 -22.00
CA GLU A 108 -24.28 2.06 -21.39
C GLU A 108 -23.19 2.48 -22.37
N MET A 109 -23.32 2.11 -23.65
CA MET A 109 -22.42 2.56 -24.72
C MET A 109 -22.48 4.08 -24.95
N GLU A 110 -23.68 4.66 -24.96
CA GLU A 110 -23.87 6.11 -25.03
C GLU A 110 -23.30 6.82 -23.79
N THR A 111 -23.43 6.18 -22.62
CA THR A 111 -22.81 6.71 -21.41
C THR A 111 -21.29 6.75 -21.59
N LEU A 112 -20.66 5.64 -21.99
CA LEU A 112 -19.21 5.56 -22.20
C LEU A 112 -18.71 6.46 -23.34
N SER A 113 -19.47 6.67 -24.42
CA SER A 113 -19.07 7.56 -25.51
C SER A 113 -19.03 9.03 -25.11
N ASN A 114 -19.90 9.41 -24.17
CA ASN A 114 -19.93 10.76 -23.60
C ASN A 114 -18.95 10.93 -22.42
N PHE A 115 -18.32 9.85 -21.96
CA PHE A 115 -17.35 9.90 -20.85
C PHE A 115 -15.98 10.39 -21.32
N ASN A 116 -15.43 11.36 -20.58
CA ASN A 116 -14.04 11.76 -20.75
C ASN A 116 -13.13 10.87 -19.88
N PHE A 117 -12.72 9.72 -20.43
CA PHE A 117 -11.80 8.79 -19.74
C PHE A 117 -10.45 9.41 -19.38
N THR A 118 -10.02 10.46 -20.07
CA THR A 118 -8.76 11.16 -19.77
C THR A 118 -8.90 12.03 -18.53
N GLU A 119 -10.00 12.77 -18.42
CA GLU A 119 -10.28 13.58 -17.22
C GLU A 119 -10.46 12.67 -16.00
N LEU A 120 -11.18 11.55 -16.15
CA LEU A 120 -11.36 10.61 -15.05
C LEU A 120 -10.02 10.00 -14.57
N GLN A 121 -9.10 9.71 -15.49
CA GLN A 121 -7.74 9.25 -15.14
C GLN A 121 -6.94 10.32 -14.41
N LYS A 122 -7.12 11.59 -14.80
CA LYS A 122 -6.47 12.74 -14.17
C LYS A 122 -7.03 12.96 -12.76
N ASP A 123 -8.33 12.85 -12.56
CA ASP A 123 -8.99 12.95 -11.25
C ASP A 123 -8.50 11.84 -10.31
N LEU A 124 -8.43 10.58 -10.79
CA LEU A 124 -7.85 9.48 -10.02
C LEU A 124 -6.39 9.73 -9.64
N THR A 125 -5.62 10.33 -10.56
CA THR A 125 -4.20 10.64 -10.31
C THR A 125 -4.04 11.79 -9.29
N ALA A 126 -4.93 12.78 -9.33
CA ALA A 126 -4.97 13.84 -8.33
C ALA A 126 -5.34 13.28 -6.95
N LEU A 127 -6.43 12.50 -6.87
CA LEU A 127 -6.86 11.86 -5.63
C LEU A 127 -5.77 10.95 -5.04
N PHE A 128 -5.02 10.23 -5.88
CA PHE A 128 -3.89 9.41 -5.43
C PHE A 128 -2.84 10.25 -4.70
N LYS A 129 -2.46 11.40 -5.26
CA LYS A 129 -1.48 12.31 -4.65
C LYS A 129 -2.01 12.93 -3.37
N ASP A 130 -3.24 13.43 -3.39
CA ASP A 130 -3.87 14.06 -2.22
C ASP A 130 -4.03 13.06 -1.07
N SER A 131 -4.48 11.83 -1.40
CA SER A 131 -4.55 10.74 -0.44
C SER A 131 -3.19 10.42 0.14
N HIS A 132 -2.16 10.32 -0.71
CA HIS A 132 -0.81 10.03 -0.26
C HIS A 132 -0.28 11.09 0.71
N GLU A 133 -0.41 12.37 0.39
CA GLU A 133 0.02 13.47 1.27
C GLU A 133 -0.72 13.47 2.62
N SER A 134 -2.03 13.17 2.59
CA SER A 134 -2.83 13.02 3.81
C SER A 134 -2.35 11.83 4.65
N TRP A 135 -2.04 10.70 4.01
CA TRP A 135 -1.52 9.51 4.68
C TRP A 135 -0.17 9.78 5.33
N ASP A 136 0.77 10.36 4.60
CA ASP A 136 2.09 10.73 5.11
C ASP A 136 2.01 11.66 6.32
N THR A 137 1.09 12.63 6.28
CA THR A 137 0.87 13.55 7.40
C THR A 137 0.44 12.80 8.65
N VAL A 138 -0.52 11.89 8.52
CA VAL A 138 -1.04 11.11 9.66
C VAL A 138 -0.01 10.10 10.16
N ILE A 139 0.73 9.45 9.27
CA ILE A 139 1.81 8.51 9.63
C ILE A 139 2.88 9.24 10.44
N ARG A 140 3.30 10.44 10.03
CA ARG A 140 4.25 11.27 10.80
C ARG A 140 3.70 11.62 12.17
N GLN A 141 2.41 11.95 12.29
CA GLN A 141 1.77 12.21 13.58
C GLN A 141 1.80 10.98 14.50
N TRP A 142 1.49 9.80 13.98
CA TRP A 142 1.58 8.54 14.72
C TRP A 142 3.01 8.25 15.18
N GLN A 143 3.99 8.42 14.29
CA GLN A 143 5.39 8.22 14.61
C GLN A 143 5.83 9.16 15.75
N GLN A 144 5.49 10.44 15.69
CA GLN A 144 5.79 11.41 16.74
C GLN A 144 5.11 11.04 18.07
N ALA A 145 3.84 10.64 18.03
CA ALA A 145 3.11 10.20 19.22
C ALA A 145 3.74 8.96 19.88
N ILE A 146 4.39 8.10 19.11
CA ILE A 146 5.15 6.94 19.62
C ILE A 146 6.51 7.38 20.18
N ILE A 147 7.25 8.24 19.48
CA ILE A 147 8.60 8.67 19.88
C ILE A 147 8.57 9.41 21.22
N GLN A 148 7.61 10.32 21.41
CA GLN A 148 7.52 11.19 22.60
C GLN A 148 7.63 10.43 23.95
N PRO A 149 6.79 9.43 24.23
CA PRO A 149 6.90 8.65 25.47
C PRO A 149 8.16 7.79 25.54
N LEU A 150 8.82 7.48 24.41
CA LEU A 150 10.06 6.70 24.36
C LEU A 150 11.31 7.54 24.58
N MET A 151 11.22 8.88 24.56
CA MET A 151 12.36 9.78 24.82
C MET A 151 13.03 9.55 26.18
N GLN A 152 12.32 8.96 27.15
CA GLN A 152 12.91 8.54 28.44
C GLN A 152 14.06 7.53 28.29
N HIS A 153 14.10 6.80 27.16
CA HIS A 153 15.19 5.88 26.80
C HIS A 153 16.36 6.59 26.11
N GLN A 154 16.43 7.93 26.14
CA GLN A 154 17.52 8.73 25.59
C GLN A 154 17.81 8.40 24.11
N LEU A 155 16.76 8.38 23.29
CA LEU A 155 16.88 8.06 21.86
C LEU A 155 17.85 9.01 21.16
N THR A 156 18.71 8.48 20.31
CA THR A 156 19.61 9.26 19.44
C THR A 156 18.86 9.77 18.21
N GLU A 157 19.39 10.79 17.55
CA GLU A 157 18.84 11.30 16.28
C GLU A 157 18.76 10.21 15.21
N ARG A 158 19.77 9.34 15.14
CA ARG A 158 19.79 8.19 14.23
C ARG A 158 18.68 7.19 14.53
N GLU A 159 18.45 6.88 15.81
CA GLU A 159 17.36 5.96 16.21
C GLU A 159 15.98 6.54 15.86
N ILE A 160 15.82 7.86 15.99
CA ILE A 160 14.60 8.57 15.57
C ILE A 160 14.46 8.51 14.05
N GLU A 161 15.53 8.80 13.30
CA GLU A 161 15.53 8.74 11.83
C GLU A 161 15.17 7.33 11.33
N GLU A 162 15.84 6.29 11.82
CA GLU A 162 15.56 4.89 11.49
C GLU A 162 14.11 4.50 11.82
N PHE A 163 13.53 5.01 12.91
CA PHE A 163 12.14 4.75 13.24
C PHE A 163 11.17 5.47 12.29
N THR A 164 11.46 6.72 11.91
CA THR A 164 10.60 7.53 11.04
C THR A 164 10.71 7.18 9.55
N ALA A 165 11.85 6.67 9.10
CA ALA A 165 12.06 6.22 7.73
C ALA A 165 11.12 5.05 7.37
N PHE A 166 10.72 4.93 6.11
CA PHE A 166 10.03 3.72 5.68
C PHE A 166 11.04 2.60 5.46
N ASP A 167 10.75 1.43 6.05
CA ASP A 167 11.47 0.19 5.80
C ASP A 167 10.49 -0.85 5.26
N PRO A 168 10.84 -1.56 4.17
CA PRO A 168 10.10 -2.72 3.72
C PRO A 168 9.86 -3.72 4.86
N LEU A 169 8.66 -4.28 4.93
CA LEU A 169 8.24 -5.24 5.95
C LEU A 169 9.19 -6.43 6.02
N ASN A 170 9.63 -6.96 4.87
CA ASN A 170 10.59 -8.06 4.85
C ASN A 170 11.92 -7.70 5.55
N GLU A 171 12.40 -6.46 5.42
CA GLU A 171 13.61 -5.98 6.09
C GLU A 171 13.41 -5.87 7.60
N ILE A 172 12.25 -5.35 8.04
CA ILE A 172 11.90 -5.33 9.46
C ILE A 172 11.87 -6.74 10.03
N LEU A 173 11.20 -7.68 9.36
CA LEU A 173 11.10 -9.07 9.81
C LEU A 173 12.48 -9.76 9.85
N ASN A 174 13.35 -9.48 8.87
CA ASN A 174 14.72 -10.00 8.88
C ASN A 174 15.52 -9.47 10.08
N ARG A 175 15.35 -8.19 10.48
CA ARG A 175 16.01 -7.66 11.67
C ARG A 175 15.61 -8.40 12.95
N PHE A 176 14.36 -8.88 13.07
CA PHE A 176 13.98 -9.73 14.21
C PHE A 176 14.74 -11.05 14.20
N ASN A 177 14.89 -11.68 13.03
CA ASN A 177 15.65 -12.93 12.90
C ASN A 177 17.14 -12.71 13.24
N ASP A 178 17.75 -11.66 12.69
CA ASP A 178 19.17 -11.35 12.90
C ASP A 178 19.49 -11.07 14.38
N LEU A 179 18.55 -10.45 15.09
CA LEU A 179 18.65 -10.15 16.52
C LEU A 179 18.20 -11.31 17.42
N ASN A 180 17.79 -12.45 16.85
CA ASN A 180 17.20 -13.60 17.56
C ASN A 180 16.02 -13.20 18.46
N LEU A 181 15.17 -12.29 17.98
CA LEU A 181 13.97 -11.82 18.67
C LEU A 181 12.74 -12.57 18.19
N ASP A 182 11.81 -12.85 19.11
CA ASP A 182 10.51 -13.39 18.72
C ASP A 182 9.73 -12.35 17.93
N THR A 183 9.41 -12.68 16.67
CA THR A 183 8.53 -11.84 15.85
C THR A 183 7.12 -11.85 16.44
N PRO A 184 6.53 -10.69 16.77
CA PRO A 184 5.14 -10.62 17.19
C PRO A 184 4.20 -11.25 16.15
N LYS A 185 3.39 -12.22 16.58
CA LYS A 185 2.43 -12.89 15.70
C LYS A 185 1.37 -11.90 15.21
N TYR A 186 1.27 -11.70 13.89
CA TYR A 186 0.16 -11.01 13.25
C TYR A 186 -0.78 -12.05 12.62
N LYS A 187 -2.11 -11.80 12.70
CA LYS A 187 -3.14 -12.78 12.31
C LYS A 187 -3.65 -12.60 10.88
N LYS A 188 -3.31 -11.47 10.24
CA LYS A 188 -3.90 -11.05 8.97
C LYS A 188 -2.98 -11.37 7.79
N LYS A 189 -3.61 -11.48 6.61
CA LYS A 189 -2.91 -11.66 5.32
C LYS A 189 -2.07 -10.44 4.92
N ALA A 190 -2.50 -9.25 5.33
CA ALA A 190 -1.76 -8.00 5.19
C ALA A 190 -1.66 -7.32 6.56
N MET A 191 -0.48 -6.81 6.86
CA MET A 191 -0.19 -6.04 8.07
C MET A 191 -0.78 -4.64 7.95
N ASN A 192 -1.22 -4.05 9.06
CA ASN A 192 -1.66 -2.66 9.07
C ASN A 192 -0.65 -1.72 9.75
N PHE A 193 -0.87 -0.41 9.70
CA PHE A 193 0.08 0.56 10.26
C PHE A 193 0.30 0.41 11.77
N SER A 194 -0.74 0.04 12.53
CA SER A 194 -0.60 -0.22 13.97
C SER A 194 0.35 -1.39 14.26
N GLU A 195 0.19 -2.49 13.53
CA GLU A 195 1.05 -3.67 13.64
C GLU A 195 2.49 -3.36 13.19
N TYR A 196 2.64 -2.67 12.05
CA TYR A 196 3.93 -2.26 11.49
C TYR A 196 4.70 -1.34 12.45
N LEU A 197 4.08 -0.27 12.92
CA LEU A 197 4.71 0.67 13.84
C LEU A 197 5.03 0.01 15.19
N LYS A 198 4.25 -0.98 15.63
CA LYS A 198 4.58 -1.77 16.82
C LYS A 198 5.86 -2.60 16.64
N LEU A 199 6.09 -3.19 15.47
CA LEU A 199 7.35 -3.86 15.16
C LEU A 199 8.53 -2.88 15.19
N LYS A 200 8.39 -1.71 14.55
CA LYS A 200 9.42 -0.67 14.58
C LYS A 200 9.70 -0.16 15.99
N THR A 201 8.67 0.00 16.81
CA THR A 201 8.78 0.41 18.22
C THR A 201 9.60 -0.61 19.02
N PHE A 202 9.39 -1.90 18.76
CA PHE A 202 10.14 -2.97 19.40
C PHE A 202 11.63 -2.90 19.06
N LEU A 203 11.96 -2.74 17.77
CA LEU A 203 13.35 -2.61 17.31
C LEU A 203 14.01 -1.33 17.83
N LEU A 204 13.27 -0.22 17.89
CA LEU A 204 13.75 1.04 18.46
C LEU A 204 14.12 0.89 19.95
N LEU A 205 13.25 0.26 20.73
CA LEU A 205 13.51 -0.01 22.15
C LEU A 205 14.69 -0.96 22.34
N TYR A 206 14.76 -2.02 21.53
CA TYR A 206 15.90 -2.95 21.55
C TYR A 206 17.22 -2.21 21.28
N SER A 207 17.26 -1.36 20.25
CA SER A 207 18.44 -0.54 19.93
C SER A 207 18.83 0.36 21.10
N ALA A 208 17.87 1.12 21.64
CA ALA A 208 18.13 2.09 22.68
C ALA A 208 18.65 1.45 23.97
N LEU A 209 18.07 0.32 24.38
CA LEU A 209 18.51 -0.43 25.57
C LEU A 209 19.86 -1.12 25.35
N SER A 210 20.09 -1.70 24.17
CA SER A 210 21.36 -2.32 23.80
C SER A 210 22.51 -1.32 23.85
N ARG A 211 22.32 -0.12 23.28
CA ARG A 211 23.30 0.97 23.30
C ARG A 211 23.62 1.44 24.71
N GLN A 212 22.64 1.43 25.61
CA GLN A 212 22.84 1.77 27.02
C GLN A 212 23.44 0.62 27.84
N HIS A 213 23.76 -0.51 27.21
CA HIS A 213 24.21 -1.73 27.87
C HIS A 213 23.26 -2.20 28.99
N ILE A 214 21.97 -1.89 28.87
CA ILE A 214 20.94 -2.32 29.82
C ILE A 214 20.55 -3.75 29.43
N PRO A 215 20.74 -4.76 30.28
CA PRO A 215 20.26 -6.11 30.02
C PRO A 215 18.75 -6.09 29.84
N HIS A 216 18.26 -6.72 28.77
CA HIS A 216 16.84 -6.76 28.46
C HIS A 216 16.48 -8.08 27.79
N THR A 217 15.29 -8.55 28.09
CA THR A 217 14.68 -9.74 27.50
C THR A 217 13.50 -9.34 26.61
N GLN A 218 12.98 -10.28 25.84
CA GLN A 218 11.73 -10.12 25.09
C GLN A 218 10.58 -9.67 26.01
N THR A 219 10.55 -10.15 27.25
CA THR A 219 9.54 -9.80 28.25
C THR A 219 9.68 -8.34 28.69
N ASP A 220 10.91 -7.86 28.88
CA ASP A 220 11.17 -6.46 29.27
C ASP A 220 10.75 -5.49 28.17
N LEU A 221 11.08 -5.81 26.91
CA LEU A 221 10.67 -5.02 25.74
C LEU A 221 9.14 -4.99 25.61
N THR A 222 8.49 -6.14 25.80
CA THR A 222 7.01 -6.22 25.77
C THR A 222 6.38 -5.38 26.90
N ALA A 223 6.99 -5.35 28.08
CA ALA A 223 6.55 -4.52 29.19
C ALA A 223 6.73 -3.03 28.90
N ALA A 224 7.85 -2.63 28.29
CA ALA A 224 8.13 -1.24 27.88
C ALA A 224 7.16 -0.72 26.80
N ILE A 225 6.62 -1.60 25.96
CA ILE A 225 5.63 -1.26 24.93
C ILE A 225 4.20 -1.17 25.51
N LYS A 226 3.92 -1.82 26.65
CA LYS A 226 2.58 -1.90 27.24
C LYS A 226 1.91 -0.51 27.48
N PRO A 227 2.62 0.55 27.92
CA PRO A 227 2.04 1.88 28.05
C PRO A 227 1.50 2.46 26.73
N LEU A 228 2.05 2.05 25.58
CA LEU A 228 1.63 2.50 24.25
C LEU A 228 0.42 1.75 23.71
N LYS A 229 -0.15 0.79 24.46
CA LYS A 229 -1.27 -0.05 23.99
C LYS A 229 -2.47 0.78 23.53
N SER A 230 -2.83 1.83 24.28
CA SER A 230 -3.94 2.72 23.90
C SER A 230 -3.65 3.47 22.60
N LEU A 231 -2.40 3.93 22.42
CA LEU A 231 -1.95 4.60 21.20
C LEU A 231 -2.04 3.66 19.99
N PHE A 232 -1.56 2.42 20.10
CA PHE A 232 -1.68 1.45 18.99
C PHE A 232 -3.13 1.13 18.64
N SER A 233 -4.03 1.06 19.63
CA SER A 233 -5.47 0.93 19.37
C SER A 233 -6.06 2.16 18.66
N GLN A 234 -5.62 3.36 19.01
CA GLN A 234 -6.03 4.60 18.33
C GLN A 234 -5.54 4.63 16.88
N ILE A 235 -4.26 4.29 16.66
CA ILE A 235 -3.67 4.17 15.32
C ILE A 235 -4.48 3.18 14.49
N GLN A 236 -4.82 2.01 15.03
CA GLN A 236 -5.61 1.01 14.31
C GLN A 236 -7.00 1.53 13.91
N GLN A 237 -7.63 2.34 14.75
CA GLN A 237 -8.94 2.94 14.46
C GLN A 237 -8.82 4.02 13.37
N GLN A 238 -7.84 4.92 13.50
CA GLN A 238 -7.60 6.00 12.52
C GLN A 238 -7.17 5.44 11.15
N ASP A 239 -6.33 4.42 11.13
CA ASP A 239 -5.94 3.65 9.94
C ASP A 239 -7.17 3.10 9.20
N LYS A 240 -8.11 2.50 9.94
CA LYS A 240 -9.38 2.02 9.38
C LYS A 240 -10.23 3.16 8.82
N GLU A 241 -10.32 4.29 9.52
CA GLU A 241 -11.10 5.46 9.08
C GLU A 241 -10.51 6.07 7.80
N LEU A 242 -9.20 6.24 7.74
CA LEU A 242 -8.49 6.71 6.54
C LEU A 242 -8.75 5.82 5.33
N HIS A 243 -8.68 4.49 5.51
CA HIS A 243 -8.99 3.55 4.44
C HIS A 243 -10.45 3.63 3.97
N GLN A 244 -11.39 3.85 4.89
CA GLN A 244 -12.81 4.00 4.55
C GLN A 244 -13.09 5.30 3.81
N GLN A 245 -12.49 6.41 4.27
CA GLN A 245 -12.58 7.70 3.61
C GLN A 245 -12.03 7.60 2.19
N GLN A 246 -10.80 7.10 2.04
CA GLN A 246 -10.18 6.92 0.73
C GLN A 246 -11.05 6.06 -0.19
N ALA A 247 -11.53 4.90 0.29
CA ALA A 247 -12.39 4.04 -0.52
C ALA A 247 -13.63 4.78 -1.04
N SER A 248 -14.27 5.61 -0.20
CA SER A 248 -15.44 6.40 -0.58
C SER A 248 -15.13 7.50 -1.60
N GLU A 249 -13.97 8.15 -1.49
CA GLU A 249 -13.52 9.18 -2.43
C GLU A 249 -13.24 8.57 -3.81
N TYR A 250 -12.57 7.41 -3.86
CA TYR A 250 -12.35 6.68 -5.11
C TYR A 250 -13.64 6.16 -5.72
N GLU A 251 -14.55 5.60 -4.89
CA GLU A 251 -15.86 5.14 -5.34
C GLU A 251 -16.68 6.28 -5.94
N ALA A 252 -16.64 7.49 -5.34
CA ALA A 252 -17.33 8.66 -5.87
C ALA A 252 -16.84 9.04 -7.27
N ILE A 253 -15.53 8.96 -7.53
CA ILE A 253 -14.95 9.23 -8.85
C ILE A 253 -15.43 8.19 -9.88
N VAL A 254 -15.40 6.90 -9.55
CA VAL A 254 -15.73 5.82 -10.50
C VAL A 254 -17.20 5.40 -10.50
N LYS A 255 -18.04 6.02 -9.67
CA LYS A 255 -19.48 5.79 -9.57
C LYS A 255 -20.20 5.77 -10.93
N PRO A 256 -19.87 6.67 -11.89
CA PRO A 256 -20.53 6.62 -13.18
C PRO A 256 -20.23 5.35 -13.98
N LEU A 257 -19.21 4.58 -13.60
CA LEU A 257 -18.85 3.30 -14.21
C LEU A 257 -19.44 2.10 -13.45
N ASP A 258 -20.36 2.28 -12.49
CA ASP A 258 -20.86 1.19 -11.63
C ASP A 258 -21.55 0.04 -12.37
N PHE A 259 -22.08 0.30 -13.57
CA PHE A 259 -22.64 -0.74 -14.43
C PHE A 259 -21.59 -1.69 -15.01
N ILE A 260 -20.31 -1.31 -14.98
CA ILE A 260 -19.18 -2.12 -15.45
C ILE A 260 -18.90 -3.24 -14.45
N LYS A 261 -19.16 -4.47 -14.88
CA LYS A 261 -18.86 -5.70 -14.11
C LYS A 261 -17.40 -6.11 -14.35
N MET A 262 -16.57 -5.96 -13.32
CA MET A 262 -15.24 -6.56 -13.30
C MET A 262 -15.38 -8.07 -13.07
N VAL A 263 -14.81 -8.88 -13.97
CA VAL A 263 -14.85 -10.35 -13.94
C VAL A 263 -13.68 -10.90 -13.12
#